data_AF-A0A2E2STR9-F1
#
_entry.id   AF-A0A2E2STR9-F1
#
_cell.length_a   1.000
_cell.length_b   1.000
_cell.length_c   1.000
_cell.angle_alpha   90.00
_cell.angle_beta   90.00
_cell.angle_gamma   90.00
#
_symmetry.space_group_name_H-M   'P 1'
#
loop_
_entity.id
_entity.type
_entity.pdbx_description
1 polymer ?
#
loop_
_entity_poly.entity_id
_entity_poly.type
_entity_poly.pdbx_seq_one_letter_code
_entity_poly.pdbx_strand_id
1 'polypeptide(L)'
;MLFEINFIPNINQKLILFKTHKIVYSCTFLDNYIDMSYLNLKIFLFSIISFLIFPHCSYDSEENLYGVTLCDTSYLSFALDISPIVADHCSPCHGGTSSSAASAGLLLVTHSQIKSSATDPSISGMINRVSRLEGDPLMMPSSYRIPQCQINKIIAWVNQGSLNN
;
A
#
# COMPACT_ATOMS: atom_id res chain seq x y z
N MET A 1 10.18 0.36 44.86
CA MET A 1 8.75 0.01 44.79
C MET A 1 8.63 -1.42 45.27
N LEU A 2 8.26 -1.58 46.54
CA LEU A 2 8.17 -2.87 47.20
C LEU A 2 6.84 -3.51 46.79
N PHE A 3 6.88 -4.75 46.33
CA PHE A 3 5.71 -5.61 46.31
C PHE A 3 5.99 -6.79 47.24
N GLU A 4 5.26 -6.81 48.34
CA GLU A 4 5.27 -7.89 49.31
C GLU A 4 4.70 -9.16 48.68
N ILE A 5 5.39 -10.27 48.92
CA ILE A 5 4.92 -11.61 48.57
C ILE A 5 4.41 -12.22 49.88
N ASN A 6 3.10 -12.21 50.09
CA ASN A 6 2.50 -12.96 51.20
C ASN A 6 2.35 -14.42 50.80
N PHE A 7 3.06 -15.31 51.51
CA PHE A 7 2.90 -16.76 51.40
C PHE A 7 1.71 -17.19 52.28
N ILE A 8 0.67 -17.73 51.64
CA ILE A 8 -0.29 -18.63 52.32
C ILE A 8 0.03 -20.04 51.86
N PRO A 9 0.26 -20.99 52.79
CA PRO A 9 0.70 -22.32 52.45
C PRO A 9 -0.48 -23.14 51.92
N ASN A 10 -0.10 -24.16 51.17
CA ASN A 10 -0.81 -25.43 51.01
C ASN A 10 -1.52 -25.65 49.66
N ILE A 11 -0.77 -26.40 48.84
CA ILE A 11 -1.17 -27.51 47.96
C ILE A 11 -1.86 -27.14 46.64
N ASN A 12 -1.18 -27.58 45.57
CA ASN A 12 -1.56 -27.62 44.16
C ASN A 12 -1.34 -26.33 43.35
N GLN A 13 -0.09 -26.06 43.00
CA GLN A 13 0.24 -25.15 41.91
C GLN A 13 -0.31 -25.70 40.59
N LYS A 14 -1.43 -25.12 40.16
CA LYS A 14 -1.87 -25.10 38.76
C LYS A 14 -1.61 -23.68 38.26
N LEU A 15 -0.55 -23.49 37.47
CA LEU A 15 -0.38 -22.26 36.72
C LEU A 15 -1.42 -22.28 35.59
N ILE A 16 -2.41 -21.38 35.67
CA ILE A 16 -3.40 -21.18 34.62
C ILE A 16 -3.10 -19.83 33.96
N LEU A 17 -2.71 -19.86 32.69
CA LEU A 17 -2.74 -18.72 31.80
C LEU A 17 -3.66 -19.07 30.61
N PHE A 18 -4.86 -18.51 30.59
CA PHE A 18 -5.75 -18.40 29.41
C PHE A 18 -5.46 -17.03 28.76
N LYS A 19 -5.55 -16.73 27.46
CA LYS A 19 -6.21 -17.25 26.24
C LYS A 19 -5.44 -16.55 25.08
N THR A 20 -5.16 -17.13 23.91
CA THR A 20 -6.09 -17.20 22.76
C THR A 20 -5.59 -18.18 21.68
N HIS A 21 -6.59 -18.82 21.04
CA HIS A 21 -6.54 -19.70 19.86
C HIS A 21 -5.99 -21.12 20.01
N LYS A 22 -6.94 -22.00 20.40
CA LYS A 22 -7.16 -23.40 19.99
C LYS A 22 -5.90 -24.15 19.50
N ILE A 23 -5.36 -25.03 20.34
CA ILE A 23 -5.48 -26.49 20.22
C ILE A 23 -5.17 -27.11 21.60
N VAL A 24 -6.05 -27.99 22.07
CA VAL A 24 -5.84 -28.83 23.25
C VAL A 24 -5.28 -30.15 22.77
N TYR A 25 -4.03 -30.46 23.10
CA TYR A 25 -3.50 -31.81 22.93
C TYR A 25 -3.62 -32.54 24.26
N SER A 26 -4.46 -33.58 24.29
CA SER A 26 -4.45 -34.57 25.37
C SER A 26 -3.70 -35.79 24.83
N CYS A 27 -2.52 -36.06 25.38
CA CYS A 27 -1.82 -37.31 25.13
C CYS A 27 -2.12 -38.25 26.30
N THR A 28 -2.98 -39.23 26.07
CA THR A 28 -3.14 -40.40 26.94
C THR A 28 -1.82 -41.16 26.95
N PHE A 29 -1.27 -41.37 28.13
CA PHE A 29 -0.20 -42.33 28.35
C PHE A 29 -0.80 -43.74 28.21
N LEU A 30 -0.39 -44.47 27.17
CA LEU A 30 -0.48 -45.92 27.15
C LEU A 30 0.92 -46.43 26.86
N ASP A 31 1.54 -46.93 27.94
CA ASP A 31 2.81 -47.62 27.92
C ASP A 31 2.79 -48.75 26.91
N ASN A 32 3.57 -48.63 25.84
CA ASN A 32 3.98 -49.77 25.05
C ASN A 32 5.47 -49.63 24.73
N TYR A 33 6.21 -50.55 25.35
CA TYR A 33 7.65 -50.76 25.31
C TYR A 33 8.07 -51.09 23.87
N ILE A 34 8.89 -50.23 23.25
CA ILE A 34 9.51 -50.51 21.94
C ILE A 34 11.03 -50.55 22.11
N ASP A 35 11.57 -51.71 21.74
CA ASP A 35 12.95 -52.22 21.78
C ASP A 35 14.08 -51.17 21.57
N MET A 36 15.02 -51.14 22.53
CA MET A 36 16.17 -50.22 22.67
C MET A 36 17.24 -50.33 21.56
N SER A 37 17.05 -51.23 20.58
CA SER A 37 17.93 -51.39 19.41
C SER A 37 17.49 -50.56 18.19
N TYR A 38 16.21 -50.22 18.07
CA TYR A 38 15.65 -49.35 17.00
C TYR A 38 15.60 -47.86 17.39
N LEU A 39 15.83 -47.56 18.67
CA LEU A 39 15.77 -46.21 19.24
C LEU A 39 16.88 -45.30 18.70
N ASN A 40 18.12 -45.79 18.59
CA ASN A 40 19.26 -44.99 18.12
C ASN A 40 19.19 -44.66 16.62
N LEU A 41 18.62 -45.54 15.79
CA LEU A 41 18.43 -45.30 14.36
C LEU A 41 17.30 -44.31 14.08
N LYS A 42 16.19 -44.40 14.83
CA LYS A 42 15.08 -43.45 14.73
C LYS A 42 15.42 -42.08 15.32
N ILE A 43 16.20 -42.02 16.40
CA ILE A 43 16.70 -40.75 16.96
C ILE A 43 17.62 -40.04 15.94
N PHE A 44 18.50 -40.77 15.25
CA PHE A 44 19.32 -40.19 14.18
C PHE A 44 18.47 -39.67 13.01
N LEU A 45 17.47 -40.44 12.57
CA LEU A 45 16.56 -40.02 11.50
C LEU A 45 15.69 -38.81 11.90
N PHE A 46 15.25 -38.74 13.16
CA PHE A 46 14.46 -37.62 13.67
C PHE A 46 15.32 -36.35 13.86
N SER A 47 16.58 -36.51 14.27
CA SER A 47 17.54 -35.40 14.39
C SER A 47 17.96 -34.83 13.02
N ILE A 48 18.06 -35.67 11.99
CA ILE A 48 18.34 -35.24 10.61
C ILE A 48 17.13 -34.52 10.00
N ILE A 49 15.91 -35.03 10.25
CA ILE A 49 14.66 -34.38 9.80
C ILE A 49 14.43 -33.04 10.51
N SER A 50 14.79 -32.91 11.79
CA SER A 50 14.66 -31.67 12.54
C SER A 50 15.66 -30.58 12.12
N PHE A 51 16.77 -30.93 11.46
CA PHE A 51 17.75 -29.97 10.92
C PHE A 51 17.39 -29.49 9.51
N LEU A 52 16.43 -30.13 8.84
CA LEU A 52 15.97 -29.78 7.48
C LEU A 52 14.81 -28.77 7.45
N ILE A 53 14.33 -28.35 8.62
CA ILE A 53 13.25 -27.36 8.78
C ILE A 53 13.82 -26.03 9.31
N PHE A 54 14.86 -25.52 8.67
CA PHE A 54 15.16 -24.09 8.78
C PHE A 54 14.11 -23.33 7.95
N PRO A 55 13.39 -22.36 8.53
CA PRO A 55 12.55 -21.48 7.74
C PRO A 55 13.46 -20.76 6.74
N HIS A 56 13.22 -20.97 5.44
CA HIS A 56 13.91 -20.24 4.39
C HIS A 56 13.34 -18.81 4.36
N CYS A 57 13.98 -17.88 5.06
CA CYS A 57 13.71 -16.46 4.85
C CYS A 57 14.44 -16.02 3.59
N SER A 58 13.70 -15.76 2.52
CA SER A 58 14.19 -15.03 1.34
C SER A 58 14.31 -13.55 1.72
N TYR A 59 15.45 -12.92 1.38
CA TYR A 59 15.61 -11.46 1.47
C TYR A 59 15.23 -10.88 0.12
N ASP A 60 14.00 -10.41 -0.03
CA ASP A 60 13.63 -9.60 -1.19
C ASP A 60 14.17 -8.18 -0.97
N SER A 61 14.93 -7.64 -1.94
CA SER A 61 15.39 -6.26 -1.88
C SER A 61 14.20 -5.29 -1.91
N GLU A 62 14.29 -4.17 -1.20
CA GLU A 62 13.23 -3.15 -1.13
C GLU A 62 12.77 -2.70 -2.54
N GLU A 63 13.68 -2.71 -3.52
CA GLU A 63 13.41 -2.41 -4.93
C GLU A 63 12.46 -3.41 -5.62
N ASN A 64 12.32 -4.64 -5.10
CA ASN A 64 11.47 -5.68 -5.66
C ASN A 64 10.05 -5.63 -5.06
N LEU A 65 9.93 -5.14 -3.80
CA LEU A 65 8.64 -4.88 -3.13
C LEU A 65 8.05 -3.53 -3.55
N TYR A 66 8.91 -2.52 -3.68
CA TYR A 66 8.61 -1.19 -4.15
C TYR A 66 9.32 -1.01 -5.49
N GLY A 67 8.82 -1.70 -6.52
CA GLY A 67 9.30 -1.54 -7.89
C GLY A 67 9.54 -0.08 -8.19
N VAL A 68 10.72 0.25 -8.73
CA VAL A 68 11.05 1.61 -9.19
C VAL A 68 9.86 2.06 -10.04
N THR A 69 9.04 2.98 -9.52
CA THR A 69 7.84 3.40 -10.22
C THR A 69 8.32 4.33 -11.31
N LEU A 70 8.77 3.74 -12.42
CA LEU A 70 9.22 4.47 -13.60
C LEU A 70 8.06 5.33 -14.05
N CYS A 71 8.20 6.63 -13.85
CA CYS A 71 7.26 7.60 -14.39
C CYS A 71 7.54 7.74 -15.88
N ASP A 72 6.93 6.88 -16.69
CA ASP A 72 7.07 7.00 -18.13
C ASP A 72 6.33 8.24 -18.62
N THR A 73 7.08 9.11 -19.29
CA THR A 73 6.60 10.34 -19.91
C THR A 73 6.98 10.40 -21.40
N SER A 74 7.36 9.28 -22.01
CA SER A 74 7.88 9.23 -23.38
C SER A 74 6.77 9.35 -24.43
N TYR A 75 5.67 8.62 -24.25
CA TYR A 75 4.54 8.57 -25.18
C TYR A 75 3.24 8.57 -24.41
N LEU A 76 2.60 9.73 -24.28
CA LEU A 76 1.37 9.86 -23.51
C LEU A 76 0.14 9.68 -24.40
N SER A 77 -0.83 8.92 -23.92
CA SER A 77 -2.19 8.84 -24.46
C SER A 77 -3.13 9.68 -23.60
N PHE A 78 -4.00 10.47 -24.23
CA PHE A 78 -5.04 11.13 -23.47
C PHE A 78 -5.96 10.12 -22.79
N ALA A 79 -6.41 9.09 -23.52
CA ALA A 79 -7.35 8.11 -23.00
C ALA A 79 -6.77 7.27 -21.85
N LEU A 80 -5.49 6.88 -21.95
CA LEU A 80 -4.86 5.96 -20.99
C LEU A 80 -4.11 6.68 -19.86
N ASP A 81 -3.50 7.84 -20.11
CA ASP A 81 -2.64 8.49 -19.13
C ASP A 81 -3.29 9.72 -18.49
N ILE A 82 -3.97 10.56 -19.26
CA ILE A 82 -4.42 11.88 -18.77
C ILE A 82 -5.85 11.85 -18.27
N SER A 83 -6.76 11.22 -19.03
CA SER A 83 -8.17 11.13 -18.66
C SER A 83 -8.39 10.48 -17.29
N PRO A 84 -7.67 9.40 -16.90
CA PRO A 84 -7.80 8.84 -15.55
C PRO A 84 -7.34 9.80 -14.45
N ILE A 85 -6.23 10.52 -14.65
CA ILE A 85 -5.73 11.51 -13.69
C ILE A 85 -6.78 12.60 -13.46
N VAL A 86 -7.38 13.13 -14.53
CA VAL A 86 -8.42 14.15 -14.44
C VAL A 86 -9.68 13.59 -13.77
N ALA A 87 -10.09 12.37 -14.11
CA ALA A 87 -11.25 11.73 -13.53
C ALA A 87 -11.10 11.53 -12.01
N ASP A 88 -9.93 11.10 -11.56
CA ASP A 88 -9.67 10.78 -10.16
C ASP A 88 -9.47 12.03 -9.30
N HIS A 89 -8.76 13.04 -9.81
CA HIS A 89 -8.31 14.17 -9.01
C HIS A 89 -9.03 15.50 -9.28
N CYS A 90 -9.69 15.63 -10.42
CA CYS A 90 -10.26 16.92 -10.85
C CYS A 90 -11.79 16.86 -11.00
N SER A 91 -12.31 15.82 -11.65
CA SER A 91 -13.73 15.67 -11.96
C SER A 91 -14.68 15.67 -10.74
N PRO A 92 -14.28 15.29 -9.51
CA PRO A 92 -15.16 15.43 -8.34
C PRO A 92 -15.66 16.87 -8.11
N CYS A 93 -14.88 17.88 -8.52
CA CYS A 93 -15.23 19.30 -8.40
C CYS A 93 -15.41 19.99 -9.76
N HIS A 94 -14.70 19.53 -10.79
CA HIS A 94 -14.68 20.13 -12.13
C HIS A 94 -15.39 19.29 -13.19
N GLY A 95 -16.16 18.27 -12.78
CA GLY A 95 -16.98 17.44 -13.66
C GLY A 95 -18.42 17.91 -13.77
N GLY A 96 -19.30 17.01 -14.19
CA GLY A 96 -20.74 17.28 -14.32
C GLY A 96 -21.15 17.70 -15.74
N THR A 97 -22.37 18.21 -15.88
CA THR A 97 -22.98 18.51 -17.19
C THR A 97 -22.92 19.99 -17.57
N SER A 98 -22.57 20.89 -16.65
CA SER A 98 -22.54 22.34 -16.90
C SER A 98 -21.49 23.05 -16.04
N SER A 99 -21.00 24.20 -16.54
CA SER A 99 -20.06 25.05 -15.80
C SER A 99 -20.63 25.55 -14.48
N SER A 100 -21.94 25.76 -14.36
CA SER A 100 -22.58 26.20 -13.11
C SER A 100 -22.56 25.14 -12.02
N ALA A 101 -22.46 23.85 -12.39
CA ALA A 101 -22.31 22.74 -11.45
C ALA A 101 -20.85 22.49 -11.06
N ALA A 102 -19.89 23.04 -11.82
CA ALA A 102 -18.48 22.86 -11.61
C ALA A 102 -17.88 24.01 -10.78
N SER A 103 -16.95 23.67 -9.89
CA SER A 103 -16.22 24.64 -9.07
C SER A 103 -15.54 25.70 -9.94
N ALA A 104 -15.70 26.96 -9.54
CA ALA A 104 -15.18 28.14 -10.24
C ALA A 104 -15.61 28.26 -11.72
N GLY A 105 -16.68 27.58 -12.14
CA GLY A 105 -17.13 27.62 -13.54
C GLY A 105 -16.27 26.80 -14.51
N LEU A 106 -15.26 26.09 -14.03
CA LEU A 106 -14.31 25.33 -14.84
C LEU A 106 -14.77 23.88 -14.99
N LEU A 107 -15.12 23.49 -16.22
CA LEU A 107 -15.49 22.12 -16.57
C LEU A 107 -14.29 21.41 -17.22
N LEU A 108 -13.98 20.18 -16.77
CA LEU A 108 -12.86 19.34 -17.23
C LEU A 108 -13.38 17.94 -17.63
N VAL A 109 -14.36 17.90 -18.55
CA VAL A 109 -15.04 16.66 -18.96
C VAL A 109 -14.57 16.17 -20.32
N THR A 110 -14.35 17.10 -21.25
CA THR A 110 -13.93 16.77 -22.62
C THR A 110 -12.43 16.99 -22.80
N HIS A 111 -11.84 16.30 -23.77
CA HIS A 111 -10.45 16.53 -24.20
C HIS A 111 -10.17 18.02 -24.46
N SER A 112 -11.05 18.70 -25.19
CA SER A 112 -10.89 20.13 -25.54
C SER A 112 -10.82 21.03 -24.29
N GLN A 113 -11.70 20.79 -23.32
CA GLN A 113 -11.70 21.51 -22.05
C GLN A 113 -10.43 21.28 -21.23
N ILE A 114 -10.03 20.01 -21.10
CA ILE A 114 -8.82 19.62 -20.37
C ILE A 114 -7.59 20.22 -21.04
N LYS A 115 -7.48 20.11 -22.37
CA LYS A 115 -6.42 20.72 -23.17
C LYS A 115 -6.37 22.23 -22.94
N SER A 116 -7.50 22.93 -23.07
CA SER A 116 -7.56 24.38 -22.88
C SER A 116 -7.05 24.81 -21.50
N SER A 117 -7.41 24.08 -20.44
CA SER A 117 -6.94 24.37 -19.08
C SER A 117 -5.47 24.00 -18.88
N ALA A 118 -5.01 22.88 -19.45
CA ALA A 118 -3.63 22.41 -19.36
C ALA A 118 -2.64 23.30 -20.10
N THR A 119 -3.04 23.87 -21.24
CA THR A 119 -2.19 24.76 -22.05
C THR A 119 -2.30 26.23 -21.67
N ASP A 120 -3.18 26.60 -20.72
CA ASP A 120 -3.28 27.98 -20.25
C ASP A 120 -2.01 28.37 -19.46
N PRO A 121 -1.22 29.36 -19.92
CA PRO A 121 0.00 29.80 -19.25
C PRO A 121 -0.27 30.69 -18.03
N SER A 122 -1.53 31.08 -17.79
CA SER A 122 -1.90 31.95 -16.69
C SER A 122 -1.80 31.27 -15.33
N ILE A 123 -1.97 32.07 -14.27
CA ILE A 123 -2.06 31.56 -12.90
C ILE A 123 -3.29 30.65 -12.69
N SER A 124 -4.27 30.68 -13.60
CA SER A 124 -5.45 29.82 -13.58
C SER A 124 -5.28 28.51 -14.34
N GLY A 125 -4.19 28.35 -15.09
CA GLY A 125 -3.92 27.13 -15.85
C GLY A 125 -3.67 25.91 -14.97
N MET A 126 -4.11 24.74 -15.44
CA MET A 126 -4.04 23.48 -14.70
C MET A 126 -2.62 23.18 -14.22
N ILE A 127 -1.61 23.29 -15.10
CA ILE A 127 -0.21 23.03 -14.75
C ILE A 127 0.25 23.96 -13.62
N ASN A 128 -0.10 25.25 -13.66
CA ASN A 128 0.23 26.19 -12.59
C ASN A 128 -0.40 25.74 -11.26
N ARG A 129 -1.68 25.35 -11.28
CA ARG A 129 -2.45 24.98 -10.09
C ARG A 129 -1.97 23.69 -9.44
N VAL A 130 -1.72 22.63 -10.23
CA VAL A 130 -1.29 21.33 -9.71
C VAL A 130 0.19 21.30 -9.31
N SER A 131 1.01 22.20 -9.87
CA SER A 131 2.45 22.24 -9.55
C SER A 131 2.76 22.98 -8.26
N ARG A 132 1.81 23.74 -7.70
CA ARG A 132 1.96 24.47 -6.44
C ARG A 132 2.25 23.53 -5.27
N LEU A 133 2.91 24.07 -4.26
CA LEU A 133 3.26 23.34 -3.04
C LEU A 133 2.06 23.28 -2.09
N GLU A 134 2.07 22.30 -1.21
CA GLU A 134 1.07 22.18 -0.15
C GLU A 134 1.07 23.44 0.73
N GLY A 135 -0.14 23.91 1.05
CA GLY A 135 -0.35 25.17 1.78
C GLY A 135 -0.46 26.42 0.91
N ASP A 136 -0.18 26.35 -0.39
CA ASP A 136 -0.45 27.46 -1.30
C ASP A 136 -1.98 27.63 -1.50
N PRO A 137 -2.54 28.83 -1.32
CA PRO A 137 -3.99 29.05 -1.39
C PRO A 137 -4.59 28.84 -2.79
N LEU A 138 -3.76 28.81 -3.83
CA LEU A 138 -4.17 28.56 -5.21
C LEU A 138 -3.87 27.14 -5.67
N MET A 139 -3.28 26.28 -4.84
CA MET A 139 -3.04 24.87 -5.16
C MET A 139 -4.36 24.17 -5.45
N MET A 140 -4.35 23.30 -6.47
CA MET A 140 -5.46 22.39 -6.73
C MET A 140 -4.95 20.96 -6.93
N PRO A 141 -5.60 19.92 -6.34
CA PRO A 141 -6.70 19.98 -5.38
C PRO A 141 -6.37 20.79 -4.11
N SER A 142 -7.39 21.35 -3.44
CA SER A 142 -7.14 22.28 -2.31
C SER A 142 -6.82 21.55 -1.01
N SER A 143 -7.19 20.27 -0.93
CA SER A 143 -6.99 19.43 0.25
C SER A 143 -5.70 18.63 0.23
N TYR A 144 -5.10 18.41 -0.95
CA TYR A 144 -3.87 17.65 -1.11
C TYR A 144 -3.22 17.95 -2.46
N ARG A 145 -1.91 17.71 -2.57
CA ARG A 145 -1.20 17.75 -3.84
C ARG A 145 -1.20 16.38 -4.51
N ILE A 146 -1.51 16.32 -5.81
CA ILE A 146 -1.45 15.06 -6.56
C ILE A 146 -0.01 14.54 -6.68
N PRO A 147 0.21 13.23 -6.90
CA PRO A 147 1.54 12.65 -7.05
C PRO A 147 2.38 13.33 -8.15
N GLN A 148 3.68 13.51 -7.88
CA GLN A 148 4.58 14.20 -8.81
C GLN A 148 4.62 13.54 -10.20
N CYS A 149 4.53 12.21 -10.29
CA CYS A 149 4.51 11.54 -11.58
C CYS A 149 3.30 11.93 -12.44
N GLN A 150 2.11 12.07 -11.84
CA GLN A 150 0.92 12.48 -12.57
C GLN A 150 1.04 13.92 -13.08
N ILE A 151 1.63 14.82 -12.29
CA ILE A 151 1.96 16.19 -12.73
C ILE A 151 2.90 16.14 -13.94
N ASN A 152 3.96 15.32 -13.85
CA ASN A 152 4.93 15.16 -14.94
C ASN A 152 4.26 14.60 -16.21
N LYS A 153 3.33 13.66 -16.08
CA LYS A 153 2.55 13.15 -17.23
C LYS A 153 1.72 14.25 -17.89
N ILE A 154 1.03 15.09 -17.12
CA ILE A 154 0.25 16.22 -17.66
C ILE A 154 1.18 17.20 -18.41
N ILE A 155 2.31 17.57 -17.82
CA ILE A 155 3.30 18.46 -18.43
C ILE A 155 3.84 17.86 -19.73
N ALA A 156 4.24 16.59 -19.70
CA ALA A 156 4.78 15.88 -20.86
C ALA A 156 3.75 15.78 -21.99
N TRP A 157 2.49 15.45 -21.68
CA TRP A 157 1.41 15.42 -22.65
C TRP A 157 1.15 16.79 -23.29
N VAL A 158 1.21 17.89 -22.51
CA VAL A 158 1.16 19.25 -23.07
C VAL A 158 2.33 19.52 -24.01
N ASN A 159 3.55 19.14 -23.62
CA ASN A 159 4.74 19.29 -24.45
C ASN A 159 4.69 18.43 -25.72
N GLN A 160 3.94 17.33 -25.72
CA GLN A 160 3.69 16.46 -26.88
C GLN A 160 2.51 16.93 -27.75
N GLY A 161 1.96 18.12 -27.51
CA GLY A 161 0.92 18.73 -28.34
C GLY A 161 -0.52 18.48 -27.86
N SER A 162 -0.69 17.88 -26.68
CA SER A 162 -1.99 17.57 -26.08
C SER A 162 -2.90 16.77 -27.03
N LEU A 163 -2.39 15.65 -27.55
CA LEU A 163 -3.10 14.78 -28.49
C LEU A 163 -4.33 14.14 -27.84
N ASN A 164 -5.33 13.81 -28.66
CA ASN A 164 -6.52 13.06 -28.24
C ASN A 164 -6.41 11.63 -28.81
N ASN A 165 -5.59 10.80 -28.19
CA ASN A 165 -5.16 9.48 -28.64
C ASN A 165 -5.33 8.41 -27.56
#